data_AF-A0AAP5YD92-F1
#
_entry.id   AF-A0AAP5YD92-F1
#
_cell.length_a   1.000
_cell.length_b   1.000
_cell.length_c   1.000
_cell.angle_alpha   90.00
_cell.angle_beta   90.00
_cell.angle_gamma   90.00
#
_symmetry.space_group_name_H-M   'P 1'
#
loop_
_entity.id
_entity.type
_entity.pdbx_description
1 polymer ?
#
loop_
_entity_poly.entity_id
_entity_poly.type
_entity_poly.pdbx_seq_one_letter_code
_entity_poly.pdbx_strand_id
1 'polypeptide(L)'
;AFCVGMKQGNRLLGRECDVLLFDARKEFDANSFTAAIGSLVGGGMLLVVTNTAQPQHFAEQWMQTQWQKLIVLEQGKFVPQVSELAIAQRNTEYIEQTHAVSLIEKVVSGHRKRPLVLTADRGRGKSSALGIACAQLLQHKPLRILLTAPSINAVEPVYQHAQRLLTDAKQMKKDRLEVGNGYIQFIAPDELLSSLPECDLLLVDEAAAIPVP
;
A
#
# COMPACT_ATOMS: atom_id res chain seq x y z
N ALA A 1 3.49 -19.04 10.25
CA ALA A 1 3.51 -17.66 10.78
C ALA A 1 4.68 -16.91 10.16
N PHE A 2 4.45 -15.74 9.56
CA PHE A 2 5.51 -14.89 9.03
C PHE A 2 5.98 -13.96 10.15
N CYS A 3 7.28 -13.98 10.48
CA CYS A 3 7.84 -13.21 11.59
C CYS A 3 8.93 -12.28 11.06
N VAL A 4 8.94 -11.05 11.55
CA VAL A 4 9.95 -10.04 11.21
C VAL A 4 10.51 -9.46 12.51
N GLY A 5 11.77 -9.02 12.46
CA GLY A 5 12.36 -8.30 13.60
C GLY A 5 11.68 -6.95 13.84
N MET A 6 11.81 -6.41 15.06
CA MET A 6 11.17 -5.15 15.45
C MET A 6 11.47 -3.97 14.51
N LYS A 7 12.68 -3.89 13.95
CA LYS A 7 13.11 -2.83 13.01
C LYS A 7 12.85 -3.17 11.54
N GLN A 8 12.12 -4.25 11.27
CA GLN A 8 11.88 -4.79 9.93
C GLN A 8 10.40 -4.80 9.55
N GLY A 9 9.56 -3.99 10.22
CA GLY A 9 8.12 -3.92 9.96
C GLY A 9 7.79 -3.57 8.51
N ASN A 10 8.66 -2.82 7.83
CA ASN A 10 8.51 -2.49 6.41
C ASN A 10 8.44 -3.73 5.49
N ARG A 11 8.94 -4.90 5.91
CA ARG A 11 8.82 -6.16 5.15
C ARG A 11 7.39 -6.72 5.11
N LEU A 12 6.50 -6.19 5.94
CA LEU A 12 5.08 -6.54 5.94
C LEU A 12 4.25 -5.66 5.00
N LEU A 13 4.83 -4.56 4.47
CA LEU A 13 4.13 -3.67 3.54
C LEU A 13 3.70 -4.42 2.27
N GLY A 14 2.49 -4.12 1.80
CA GLY A 14 1.88 -4.77 0.63
C GLY A 14 1.37 -6.18 0.90
N ARG A 15 1.41 -6.65 2.15
CA ARG A 15 0.81 -7.92 2.58
C ARG A 15 -0.45 -7.65 3.39
N GLU A 16 -1.28 -8.67 3.49
CA GLU A 16 -2.49 -8.68 4.33
C GLU A 16 -2.40 -9.81 5.36
N CYS A 17 -2.94 -9.57 6.56
CA CYS A 17 -3.07 -10.56 7.62
C CYS A 17 -4.36 -10.34 8.43
N ASP A 18 -4.95 -11.45 8.91
CA ASP A 18 -6.13 -11.42 9.77
C ASP A 18 -5.78 -11.20 11.25
N VAL A 19 -4.59 -11.63 11.66
CA VAL A 19 -4.10 -11.50 13.04
C VAL A 19 -2.66 -11.00 13.03
N LEU A 20 -2.42 -9.91 13.75
CA LEU A 20 -1.09 -9.35 13.97
C LEU A 20 -0.72 -9.48 15.45
N LEU A 21 0.33 -10.25 15.73
CA LEU A 21 0.93 -10.32 17.07
C LEU A 21 2.13 -9.38 17.15
N PHE A 22 2.09 -8.41 18.05
CA PHE A 22 3.15 -7.45 18.28
C PHE A 22 3.74 -7.61 19.68
N ASP A 23 5.04 -7.93 19.76
CA ASP A 23 5.76 -8.05 21.02
C ASP A 23 6.38 -6.71 21.42
N ALA A 24 5.67 -5.96 22.26
CA ALA A 24 6.06 -4.67 22.81
C ALA A 24 6.88 -4.78 24.11
N ARG A 25 7.34 -5.98 24.51
CA ARG A 25 8.12 -6.15 25.75
C ARG A 25 9.56 -5.63 25.65
N LYS A 26 10.03 -5.35 24.42
CA LYS A 26 11.38 -4.86 24.11
C LYS A 26 11.29 -3.45 23.52
N GLU A 27 12.33 -3.02 22.80
CA GLU A 27 12.33 -1.77 22.04
C GLU A 27 11.08 -1.62 21.19
N PHE A 28 10.50 -0.42 21.16
CA PHE A 28 9.37 -0.06 20.31
C PHE A 28 9.84 0.84 19.17
N ASP A 29 9.64 0.40 17.93
CA ASP A 29 9.86 1.21 16.72
C ASP A 29 8.50 1.61 16.13
N ALA A 30 8.16 2.89 16.23
CA ALA A 30 6.89 3.43 15.76
C ALA A 30 6.69 3.25 14.24
N ASN A 31 7.75 3.36 13.44
CA ASN A 31 7.67 3.21 11.99
C ASN A 31 7.39 1.76 11.61
N SER A 32 8.11 0.83 12.24
CA SER A 32 7.92 -0.60 12.00
C SER A 32 6.56 -1.09 12.51
N PHE A 33 6.10 -0.60 13.66
CA PHE A 33 4.75 -0.89 14.17
C PHE A 33 3.66 -0.36 13.22
N THR A 34 3.81 0.87 12.74
CA THR A 34 2.86 1.47 11.77
C THR A 34 2.82 0.69 10.46
N ALA A 35 3.99 0.29 9.94
CA ALA A 35 4.08 -0.55 8.74
C ALA A 35 3.42 -1.93 8.94
N ALA A 36 3.60 -2.54 10.12
CA ALA A 36 2.97 -3.80 10.46
C ALA A 36 1.45 -3.68 10.58
N ILE A 37 0.94 -2.66 11.28
CA ILE A 37 -0.51 -2.39 11.40
C ILE A 37 -1.13 -2.21 10.02
N GLY A 38 -0.44 -1.56 9.08
CA GLY A 38 -0.92 -1.37 7.72
C GLY A 38 -1.18 -2.68 6.95
N SER A 39 -0.67 -3.82 7.43
CA SER A 39 -0.98 -5.15 6.87
C SER A 39 -2.19 -5.82 7.50
N LEU A 40 -2.77 -5.28 8.57
CA LEU A 40 -3.95 -5.85 9.22
C LEU A 40 -5.21 -5.50 8.43
N VAL A 41 -5.99 -6.51 8.03
CA VAL A 41 -7.24 -6.31 7.29
C VAL A 41 -8.33 -5.70 8.18
N GLY A 42 -9.33 -5.07 7.55
CA GLY A 42 -10.54 -4.63 8.25
C GLY A 42 -11.25 -5.81 8.92
N GLY A 43 -11.54 -5.71 10.22
CA GLY A 43 -12.08 -6.80 11.03
C GLY A 43 -11.03 -7.78 11.56
N GLY A 44 -9.75 -7.58 11.23
CA GLY A 44 -8.64 -8.34 11.79
C GLY A 44 -8.36 -7.99 13.26
N MET A 45 -7.54 -8.81 13.90
CA MET A 45 -7.22 -8.70 15.33
C MET A 45 -5.76 -8.33 15.56
N LEU A 46 -5.54 -7.24 16.30
CA LEU A 46 -4.22 -6.87 16.83
C LEU A 46 -4.07 -7.43 18.25
N LEU A 47 -3.03 -8.23 18.47
CA LEU A 47 -2.63 -8.73 19.78
C LEU A 47 -1.31 -8.05 20.17
N VAL A 48 -1.31 -7.29 21.26
CA VAL A 48 -0.11 -6.64 21.78
C VAL A 48 0.32 -7.34 23.07
N VAL A 49 1.57 -7.82 23.09
CA VAL A 49 2.20 -8.36 24.30
C VAL A 49 3.06 -7.26 24.91
N THR A 50 2.68 -6.77 26.07
CA THR A 50 3.42 -5.71 26.79
C THR A 50 3.94 -6.23 28.13
N ASN A 51 4.92 -5.53 28.70
CA ASN A 51 5.33 -5.74 30.07
C ASN A 51 4.43 -4.91 31.03
N THR A 52 4.32 -5.35 32.27
CA THR A 52 3.65 -4.62 33.37
C THR A 52 4.63 -3.76 34.18
N ALA A 53 5.92 -3.79 33.82
CA ALA A 53 6.96 -3.00 34.48
C ALA A 53 6.68 -1.49 34.39
N GLN A 54 7.20 -0.74 35.37
CA GLN A 54 7.09 0.71 35.36
C GLN A 54 7.91 1.29 34.18
N PRO A 55 7.30 2.17 33.38
CA PRO A 55 7.97 2.81 32.27
C PRO A 55 9.08 3.75 32.75
N GLN A 56 10.25 3.69 32.13
CA GLN A 56 11.43 4.47 32.52
C GLN A 56 11.47 5.85 31.84
N HIS A 57 10.77 6.01 30.71
CA HIS A 57 10.79 7.22 29.90
C HIS A 57 9.38 7.64 29.47
N PHE A 58 9.22 8.93 29.11
CA PHE A 58 7.93 9.50 28.70
C PHE A 58 7.29 8.78 27.51
N ALA A 59 8.10 8.30 26.56
CA ALA A 59 7.59 7.55 25.40
C ALA A 59 6.92 6.23 25.83
N GLU A 60 7.53 5.51 26.78
CA GLU A 60 6.97 4.26 27.33
C GLU A 60 5.72 4.55 28.17
N GLN A 61 5.73 5.61 28.97
CA GLN A 61 4.54 6.06 29.72
C GLN A 61 3.39 6.37 28.78
N TRP A 62 3.64 7.19 27.75
CA TRP A 62 2.63 7.52 26.76
C TRP A 62 2.10 6.26 26.06
N MET A 63 2.99 5.34 25.68
CA MET A 63 2.58 4.12 25.01
C MET A 63 1.74 3.21 25.92
N GLN A 64 2.12 3.08 27.19
CA GLN A 64 1.34 2.32 28.18
C GLN A 64 -0.08 2.89 28.33
N THR A 65 -0.24 4.22 28.31
CA THR A 65 -1.59 4.83 28.31
C THR A 65 -2.39 4.51 27.04
N GLN A 66 -1.74 4.30 25.88
CA GLN A 66 -2.44 3.88 24.67
C GLN A 66 -2.83 2.39 24.74
N TRP A 67 -1.95 1.53 25.28
CA TRP A 67 -2.27 0.11 25.49
C TRP A 67 -3.45 -0.10 26.43
N GLN A 68 -3.60 0.74 27.45
CA GLN A 68 -4.73 0.70 28.37
C GLN A 68 -6.08 1.06 27.73
N LYS A 69 -6.09 1.65 26.51
CA LYS A 69 -7.33 1.88 25.75
C LYS A 69 -7.82 0.62 25.02
N LEU A 70 -6.98 -0.41 24.91
CA LEU A 70 -7.34 -1.70 24.33
C LEU A 70 -8.01 -2.59 25.36
N ILE A 71 -8.54 -3.73 24.92
CA ILE A 71 -8.99 -4.80 25.82
C ILE A 71 -7.74 -5.45 26.43
N VAL A 72 -7.53 -5.24 27.73
CA VAL A 72 -6.34 -5.74 28.44
C VAL A 72 -6.63 -7.09 29.09
N LEU A 73 -5.80 -8.08 28.75
CA LEU A 73 -5.78 -9.39 29.41
C LEU A 73 -4.55 -9.48 30.31
N GLU A 74 -4.77 -9.79 31.58
CA GLU A 74 -3.70 -10.00 32.55
C GLU A 74 -3.74 -11.42 33.09
N GLN A 75 -2.57 -12.06 33.15
CA GLN A 75 -2.46 -13.42 33.68
C GLN A 75 -2.95 -13.49 35.12
N GLY A 76 -3.86 -14.41 35.40
CA GLY A 76 -4.43 -14.62 36.73
C GLY A 76 -5.53 -13.63 37.13
N LYS A 77 -5.90 -12.68 36.26
CA LYS A 77 -7.09 -11.83 36.45
C LYS A 77 -8.28 -12.36 35.65
N PHE A 78 -9.48 -11.92 36.02
CA PHE A 78 -10.69 -12.20 35.27
C PHE A 78 -10.59 -11.63 33.86
N VAL A 79 -11.07 -12.38 32.88
CA VAL A 79 -11.18 -11.93 31.50
C VAL A 79 -12.24 -10.82 31.45
N PRO A 80 -11.91 -9.61 30.96
CA PRO A 80 -12.89 -8.54 30.80
C PRO A 80 -14.00 -8.99 29.84
N GLN A 81 -15.24 -8.55 30.10
CA GLN A 81 -16.32 -8.77 29.15
C GLN A 81 -16.00 -8.03 27.84
N VAL A 82 -15.85 -8.80 26.78
CA VAL A 82 -15.69 -8.29 25.42
C VAL A 82 -17.08 -8.10 24.86
N SER A 83 -17.41 -6.88 24.40
CA SER A 83 -18.64 -6.65 23.63
C SER A 83 -18.70 -7.63 22.47
N GLU A 84 -19.89 -8.13 22.11
CA GLU A 84 -20.04 -8.97 20.92
C GLU A 84 -19.35 -8.27 19.73
N LEU A 85 -18.33 -8.94 19.18
CA LEU A 85 -17.65 -8.48 17.99
C LEU A 85 -18.66 -8.59 16.86
N ALA A 86 -19.25 -7.45 16.48
CA ALA A 86 -19.98 -7.36 15.24
C ALA A 86 -19.00 -7.71 14.13
N ILE A 87 -19.19 -8.89 13.52
CA ILE A 87 -18.48 -9.26 12.31
C ILE A 87 -19.00 -8.30 11.25
N ALA A 88 -18.30 -7.20 11.05
CA ALA A 88 -18.58 -6.29 9.96
C ALA A 88 -18.51 -7.11 8.68
N GLN A 89 -19.61 -7.16 7.93
CA GLN A 89 -19.56 -7.70 6.58
C GLN A 89 -18.48 -6.90 5.85
N ARG A 90 -17.53 -7.60 5.22
CA ARG A 90 -16.57 -6.97 4.32
C ARG A 90 -17.37 -6.39 3.17
N ASN A 91 -17.75 -5.12 3.26
CA ASN A 91 -18.34 -4.41 2.14
C ASN A 91 -17.31 -4.44 1.02
N THR A 92 -17.56 -5.27 0.01
CA THR A 92 -16.80 -5.37 -1.25
C THR A 92 -17.06 -4.16 -2.14
N GLU A 93 -17.30 -2.99 -1.56
CA GLU A 93 -17.55 -1.78 -2.33
C GLU A 93 -16.21 -1.16 -2.69
N TYR A 94 -15.54 -1.80 -3.66
CA TYR A 94 -14.47 -1.21 -4.47
C TYR A 94 -14.99 -0.06 -5.36
N ILE A 95 -16.02 0.67 -4.93
CA ILE A 95 -16.66 1.77 -5.67
C ILE A 95 -15.62 2.87 -5.91
N GLU A 96 -14.86 3.23 -4.88
CA GLU A 96 -13.80 4.23 -4.99
C GLU A 96 -12.68 3.78 -5.94
N GLN A 97 -12.29 2.50 -5.88
CA GLN A 97 -11.28 1.96 -6.78
C GLN A 97 -11.78 1.93 -8.24
N THR A 98 -13.01 1.47 -8.46
CA THR A 98 -13.65 1.46 -9.78
C THR A 98 -13.76 2.88 -10.35
N HIS A 99 -14.12 3.84 -9.50
CA HIS A 99 -14.17 5.24 -9.89
C HIS A 99 -12.78 5.80 -10.23
N ALA A 100 -11.76 5.51 -9.42
CA ALA A 100 -10.38 5.91 -9.70
C ALA A 100 -9.87 5.33 -11.03
N VAL A 101 -10.14 4.06 -11.29
CA VAL A 101 -9.81 3.38 -12.55
C VAL A 101 -10.48 4.08 -13.73
N SER A 102 -11.79 4.35 -13.65
CA SER A 102 -12.51 5.09 -14.70
C SER A 102 -11.95 6.49 -14.95
N LEU A 103 -11.52 7.20 -13.90
CA LEU A 103 -10.88 8.51 -14.05
C LEU A 103 -9.54 8.40 -14.78
N ILE A 104 -8.72 7.38 -14.49
CA ILE A 104 -7.45 7.15 -15.19
C ILE A 104 -7.70 6.88 -16.68
N GLU A 105 -8.67 6.05 -17.03
CA GLU A 105 -9.03 5.79 -18.43
C GLU A 105 -9.50 7.05 -19.19
N LYS A 106 -10.21 7.95 -18.48
CA LYS A 106 -10.62 9.26 -19.01
C LYS A 106 -9.43 10.19 -19.28
N VAL A 107 -8.30 10.04 -18.60
CA VAL A 107 -7.08 10.82 -18.91
C VAL A 107 -6.56 10.47 -20.30
N VAL A 108 -6.60 9.19 -20.67
CA VAL A 108 -6.11 8.70 -21.97
C VAL A 108 -7.07 9.02 -23.11
N SER A 109 -8.37 8.93 -22.86
CA SER A 109 -9.42 9.15 -23.88
C SER A 109 -9.92 10.60 -23.98
N GLY A 110 -9.64 11.42 -22.97
CA GLY A 110 -10.16 12.77 -22.83
C GLY A 110 -9.33 13.87 -23.50
N HIS A 111 -9.64 15.11 -23.13
CA HIS A 111 -8.97 16.29 -23.66
C HIS A 111 -7.55 16.42 -23.08
N ARG A 112 -6.59 16.82 -23.94
CA ARG A 112 -5.20 17.09 -23.55
C ARG A 112 -5.11 18.16 -22.44
N LYS A 113 -3.99 18.14 -21.70
CA LYS A 113 -3.63 19.10 -20.61
C LYS A 113 -4.59 19.09 -19.41
N ARG A 114 -5.16 17.92 -19.09
CA ARG A 114 -5.99 17.72 -17.89
C ARG A 114 -5.41 16.59 -17.02
N PRO A 115 -4.39 16.87 -16.20
CA PRO A 115 -3.84 15.87 -15.30
C PRO A 115 -4.87 15.46 -14.24
N LEU A 116 -4.88 14.18 -13.88
CA LEU A 116 -5.65 13.65 -12.77
C LEU A 116 -4.75 13.54 -11.54
N VAL A 117 -5.20 14.09 -10.41
CA VAL A 117 -4.55 13.92 -9.11
C VAL A 117 -5.42 13.01 -8.26
N LEU A 118 -4.86 11.88 -7.83
CA LEU A 118 -5.49 10.95 -6.90
C LEU A 118 -4.83 11.07 -5.53
N THR A 119 -5.63 11.41 -4.51
CA THR A 119 -5.20 11.43 -3.10
C THR A 119 -5.89 10.29 -2.34
N ALA A 120 -5.14 9.61 -1.49
CA ALA A 120 -5.67 8.54 -0.65
C ALA A 120 -4.75 8.33 0.57
N ASP A 121 -5.31 7.85 1.68
CA ASP A 121 -4.50 7.43 2.82
C ASP A 121 -3.60 6.22 2.46
N ARG A 122 -2.58 5.97 3.27
CA ARG A 122 -1.75 4.76 3.14
C ARG A 122 -2.62 3.50 3.20
N GLY A 123 -2.35 2.56 2.30
CA GLY A 123 -3.04 1.27 2.25
C GLY A 123 -4.42 1.28 1.58
N ARG A 124 -4.89 2.41 1.03
CA ARG A 124 -6.21 2.52 0.36
C ARG A 124 -6.27 1.99 -1.07
N GLY A 125 -5.21 1.36 -1.57
CA GLY A 125 -5.24 0.69 -2.88
C GLY A 125 -5.03 1.59 -4.10
N LYS A 126 -4.40 2.77 -3.95
CA LYS A 126 -4.05 3.66 -5.08
C LYS A 126 -3.16 2.96 -6.12
N SER A 127 -2.05 2.34 -5.71
CA SER A 127 -1.17 1.60 -6.61
C SER A 127 -1.88 0.39 -7.25
N SER A 128 -2.83 -0.22 -6.54
CA SER A 128 -3.71 -1.25 -7.10
C SER A 128 -4.61 -0.69 -8.20
N ALA A 129 -5.24 0.46 -7.98
CA ALA A 129 -6.06 1.13 -8.98
C ALA A 129 -5.25 1.52 -10.23
N LEU A 130 -4.02 2.02 -10.05
CA LEU A 130 -3.10 2.30 -11.15
C LEU A 130 -2.79 1.05 -11.98
N GLY A 131 -2.47 -0.07 -11.32
CA GLY A 131 -2.16 -1.34 -11.99
C GLY A 131 -3.37 -1.90 -12.74
N ILE A 132 -4.55 -1.85 -12.13
CA ILE A 132 -5.82 -2.28 -12.75
C ILE A 132 -6.13 -1.44 -14.00
N ALA A 133 -6.03 -0.12 -13.90
CA ALA A 133 -6.29 0.78 -15.01
C ALA A 133 -5.30 0.57 -16.16
N CYS A 134 -4.01 0.37 -15.87
CA CYS A 134 -3.01 0.08 -16.91
C CYS A 134 -3.34 -1.22 -17.67
N ALA A 135 -3.73 -2.27 -16.95
CA ALA A 135 -4.10 -3.53 -17.56
C ALA A 135 -5.33 -3.40 -18.47
N GLN A 136 -6.39 -2.74 -18.00
CA GLN A 136 -7.60 -2.52 -18.81
C GLN A 136 -7.30 -1.70 -20.06
N LEU A 137 -6.52 -0.63 -19.92
CA LEU A 137 -6.07 0.18 -21.06
C LEU A 137 -5.28 -0.62 -22.10
N LEU A 138 -4.34 -1.47 -21.65
CA LEU A 138 -3.51 -2.31 -22.53
C LEU A 138 -4.30 -3.45 -23.19
N GLN A 139 -5.35 -3.96 -22.55
CA GLN A 139 -6.27 -4.94 -23.16
C GLN A 139 -7.06 -4.32 -24.32
N HIS A 140 -7.38 -3.03 -24.25
CA HIS A 140 -8.14 -2.35 -25.31
C HIS A 140 -7.29 -1.89 -26.49
N LYS A 141 -6.08 -1.36 -26.23
CA LYS A 141 -5.17 -0.90 -27.29
C LYS A 141 -3.72 -0.91 -26.82
N PRO A 142 -2.75 -1.10 -27.74
CA PRO A 142 -1.34 -0.96 -27.39
C PRO A 142 -1.04 0.49 -27.00
N LEU A 143 -0.45 0.67 -25.82
CA LEU A 143 -0.08 1.98 -25.26
C LEU A 143 1.32 1.92 -24.68
N ARG A 144 2.02 3.05 -24.75
CA ARG A 144 3.29 3.32 -24.06
C ARG A 144 2.97 4.00 -22.73
N ILE A 145 2.85 3.22 -21.66
CA ILE A 145 2.56 3.73 -20.32
C ILE A 145 3.90 3.87 -19.57
N LEU A 146 4.23 5.09 -19.17
CA LEU A 146 5.37 5.36 -18.30
C LEU A 146 4.90 5.52 -16.86
N LEU A 147 5.68 4.98 -15.94
CA LEU A 147 5.44 5.01 -14.52
C LEU A 147 6.68 5.57 -13.83
N THR A 148 6.52 6.62 -13.03
CA THR A 148 7.61 7.19 -12.25
C THR A 148 7.25 7.24 -10.78
N ALA A 149 8.25 7.06 -9.94
CA ALA A 149 8.15 7.05 -8.49
C ALA A 149 9.56 7.28 -7.89
N PRO A 150 9.69 7.55 -6.58
CA PRO A 150 11.00 7.73 -5.94
C PRO A 150 11.96 6.53 -6.06
N SER A 151 11.43 5.33 -6.28
CA SER A 151 12.24 4.13 -6.56
C SER A 151 11.45 3.09 -7.32
N ILE A 152 12.15 2.20 -8.03
CA ILE A 152 11.54 1.06 -8.74
C ILE A 152 10.78 0.10 -7.81
N ASN A 153 11.20 -0.03 -6.54
CA ASN A 153 10.51 -0.89 -5.59
C ASN A 153 9.13 -0.35 -5.20
N ALA A 154 8.91 0.98 -5.30
CA ALA A 154 7.63 1.60 -4.96
C ALA A 154 6.53 1.24 -5.97
N VAL A 155 6.91 0.88 -7.20
CA VAL A 155 5.97 0.58 -8.29
C VAL A 155 5.68 -0.91 -8.47
N GLU A 156 6.39 -1.77 -7.73
CA GLU A 156 6.17 -3.22 -7.73
C GLU A 156 4.69 -3.62 -7.55
N PRO A 157 3.90 -3.01 -6.65
CA PRO A 157 2.47 -3.32 -6.54
C PRO A 157 1.70 -3.05 -7.83
N VAL A 158 2.03 -1.99 -8.56
CA VAL A 158 1.37 -1.64 -9.83
C VAL A 158 1.56 -2.76 -10.85
N TYR A 159 2.79 -3.27 -11.00
CA TYR A 159 3.09 -4.41 -11.88
C TYR A 159 2.35 -5.67 -11.45
N GLN A 160 2.35 -5.99 -10.15
CA GLN A 160 1.66 -7.17 -9.63
C GLN A 160 0.15 -7.12 -9.91
N HIS A 161 -0.49 -5.97 -9.75
CA HIS A 161 -1.91 -5.81 -10.04
C HIS A 161 -2.19 -5.87 -11.54
N ALA A 162 -1.33 -5.29 -12.38
CA ALA A 162 -1.47 -5.35 -13.83
C ALA A 162 -1.31 -6.79 -14.36
N GLN A 163 -0.28 -7.52 -13.92
CA GLN A 163 -0.02 -8.91 -14.31
C GLN A 163 -1.18 -9.85 -13.98
N ARG A 164 -1.89 -9.65 -12.87
CA ARG A 164 -3.06 -10.48 -12.51
C ARG A 164 -4.18 -10.41 -13.55
N LEU A 165 -4.28 -9.30 -14.28
CA LEU A 165 -5.31 -9.09 -15.31
C LEU A 165 -4.79 -9.35 -16.73
N LEU A 166 -3.48 -9.35 -16.93
CA LEU A 166 -2.83 -9.51 -18.22
C LEU A 166 -2.18 -10.89 -18.34
N THR A 167 -2.94 -11.88 -18.82
CA THR A 167 -2.48 -13.28 -18.93
C THR A 167 -1.28 -13.46 -19.85
N ASP A 168 -1.15 -12.62 -20.88
CA ASP A 168 -0.08 -12.72 -21.89
C ASP A 168 1.09 -11.76 -21.62
N ALA A 169 1.13 -11.12 -20.45
CA ALA A 169 2.16 -10.15 -20.13
C ALA A 169 3.52 -10.80 -19.90
N LYS A 170 4.56 -10.19 -20.44
CA LYS A 170 5.95 -10.60 -20.24
C LYS A 170 6.67 -9.57 -19.41
N GLN A 171 7.09 -9.98 -18.22
CA GLN A 171 7.94 -9.15 -17.37
C GLN A 171 9.36 -9.14 -17.93
N MET A 172 9.77 -7.96 -18.41
CA MET A 172 11.10 -7.68 -18.93
C MET A 172 11.88 -6.95 -17.84
N LYS A 173 12.88 -7.63 -17.25
CA LYS A 173 13.62 -7.12 -16.09
C LYS A 173 12.65 -6.66 -14.96
N LYS A 174 13.09 -5.77 -14.08
CA LYS A 174 12.26 -5.24 -12.97
C LYS A 174 11.48 -3.98 -13.35
N ASP A 175 11.76 -3.40 -14.51
CA ASP A 175 11.32 -2.06 -14.91
C ASP A 175 10.30 -2.07 -16.05
N ARG A 176 9.99 -3.21 -16.67
CA ARG A 176 9.06 -3.22 -17.81
C ARG A 176 8.15 -4.44 -17.85
N LEU A 177 6.87 -4.19 -18.11
CA LEU A 177 5.86 -5.21 -18.37
C LEU A 177 5.32 -5.01 -19.80
N GLU A 178 5.54 -5.97 -20.69
CA GLU A 178 5.13 -5.89 -22.11
C GLU A 178 3.87 -6.73 -22.36
N VAL A 179 2.95 -6.21 -23.16
CA VAL A 179 1.72 -6.90 -23.60
C VAL A 179 1.47 -6.57 -25.07
N GLY A 180 1.63 -7.55 -25.95
CA GLY A 180 1.56 -7.32 -27.40
C GLY A 180 2.55 -6.24 -27.84
N ASN A 181 2.04 -5.12 -28.37
CA ASN A 181 2.83 -3.96 -28.80
C ASN A 181 2.83 -2.80 -27.77
N GLY A 182 2.17 -2.97 -26.62
CA GLY A 182 2.12 -2.00 -25.53
C GLY A 182 2.98 -2.41 -24.33
N TYR A 183 3.21 -1.47 -23.42
CA TYR A 183 3.99 -1.74 -22.21
C TYR A 183 3.70 -0.76 -21.07
N ILE A 184 4.02 -1.21 -19.85
CA ILE A 184 4.20 -0.37 -18.65
C ILE A 184 5.70 -0.34 -18.36
N GLN A 185 6.32 0.84 -18.32
CA GLN A 185 7.75 0.97 -18.05
C GLN A 185 8.03 1.97 -16.92
N PHE A 186 8.87 1.56 -15.98
CA PHE A 186 9.39 2.43 -14.95
C PHE A 186 10.47 3.34 -15.55
N ILE A 187 10.41 4.62 -15.18
CA ILE A 187 11.45 5.60 -15.46
C ILE A 187 11.70 6.43 -14.21
N ALA A 188 12.97 6.58 -13.85
CA ALA A 188 13.35 7.38 -12.69
C ALA A 188 13.03 8.87 -12.93
N PRO A 189 12.70 9.68 -11.91
CA PRO A 189 12.30 11.08 -12.10
C PRO A 189 13.35 11.94 -12.82
N ASP A 190 14.63 11.73 -12.53
CA ASP A 190 15.78 12.40 -13.16
C ASP A 190 15.94 11.99 -14.64
N GLU A 191 15.79 10.71 -14.95
CA GLU A 191 15.81 10.21 -16.33
C GLU A 191 14.61 10.74 -17.13
N LEU A 192 13.42 10.77 -16.52
CA LEU A 192 12.20 11.29 -17.13
C LEU A 192 12.35 12.77 -17.52
N LEU A 193 12.88 13.59 -16.61
CA LEU A 193 13.07 15.03 -16.83
C LEU A 193 14.17 15.34 -17.84
N SER A 194 15.20 14.49 -17.94
CA SER A 194 16.31 14.69 -18.88
C SER A 194 16.01 14.19 -20.30
N SER A 195 15.34 13.04 -20.44
CA SER A 195 15.08 12.42 -21.75
C SER A 195 13.74 12.80 -22.37
N LEU A 196 12.75 13.22 -21.55
CA LEU A 196 11.39 13.59 -21.97
C LEU A 196 10.80 12.63 -23.04
N PRO A 197 10.78 11.32 -22.76
CA PRO A 197 10.35 10.32 -23.72
C PRO A 197 8.87 10.48 -24.06
N GLU A 198 8.53 10.18 -25.32
CA GLU A 198 7.13 10.13 -25.71
C GLU A 198 6.41 8.96 -25.03
N CYS A 199 5.22 9.24 -24.50
CA CYS A 199 4.33 8.25 -23.93
C CYS A 199 2.87 8.63 -24.20
N ASP A 200 2.00 7.63 -24.11
CA ASP A 200 0.54 7.83 -24.24
C ASP A 200 -0.10 8.15 -22.88
N LEU A 201 0.55 7.70 -21.79
CA LEU A 201 0.16 7.97 -20.42
C LEU A 201 1.41 8.01 -19.53
N LEU A 202 1.53 9.06 -18.73
CA LEU A 202 2.51 9.17 -17.64
C LEU A 202 1.77 9.05 -16.31
N LEU A 203 2.15 8.06 -15.52
CA LEU A 203 1.71 7.86 -14.15
C LEU A 203 2.83 8.25 -13.18
N VAL A 204 2.48 9.01 -12.15
CA VAL A 204 3.40 9.44 -11.10
C VAL A 204 2.90 8.89 -9.77
N ASP A 205 3.52 7.82 -9.27
CA ASP A 205 3.20 7.29 -7.94
C ASP A 205 4.09 7.95 -6.87
N GLU A 206 3.54 8.12 -5.67
CA GLU A 206 4.18 8.84 -4.57
C GLU A 206 4.74 10.22 -4.98
N ALA A 207 4.00 10.96 -5.83
CA ALA A 207 4.39 12.27 -6.35
C ALA A 207 4.81 13.28 -5.25
N ALA A 208 4.22 13.17 -4.05
CA ALA A 208 4.55 14.02 -2.90
C ALA A 208 5.99 13.84 -2.38
N ALA A 209 6.64 12.72 -2.74
CA ALA A 209 8.04 12.45 -2.40
C ALA A 209 9.02 12.83 -3.53
N ILE A 210 8.51 13.33 -4.67
CA ILE A 210 9.34 13.84 -5.76
C ILE A 210 9.58 15.33 -5.50
N PRO A 211 10.85 15.78 -5.47
CA PRO A 211 11.15 17.19 -5.23
C PRO A 211 10.57 18.08 -6.34
N VAL A 212 10.01 19.21 -5.93
CA VAL A 212 9.59 20.28 -6.85
C VAL A 212 10.84 21.03 -7.31
N PRO A 213 10.95 21.44 -8.59
CA PRO A 213 12.04 22.27 -9.08
C PRO A 213 12.20 23.59 -8.33
#